data_AF-S2E476-F1
#
_entry.id   AF-S2E476-F1
#
_cell.length_a   1.000
_cell.length_b   1.000
_cell.length_c   1.000
_cell.angle_alpha   90.00
_cell.angle_beta   90.00
_cell.angle_gamma   90.00
#
_symmetry.space_group_name_H-M   'P 1'
#
loop_
_entity.id
_entity.type
_entity.pdbx_description
1 polymer ?
#
loop_
_entity_poly.entity_id
_entity_poly.type
_entity_poly.pdbx_seq_one_letter_code
_entity_poly.pdbx_strand_id
1 'polypeptide(L)'
;MDDIYQHIYDARLDPEFETILIKLLRYNMSPIVEVPVRYFLQEYIIIRDDFWIEFRKSNSFDMAFDKYYQYAKNKCMLIDSLLENLNFTLSYDPLRNDLSLLMKESLTF
;
A
#
# COMPACT_ATOMS: atom_id res chain seq x y z
N MET A 1 -1.45 -17.54 -10.93
CA MET A 1 -1.96 -16.35 -10.24
C MET A 1 -1.22 -16.29 -8.93
N ASP A 2 -0.35 -15.30 -8.77
CA ASP A 2 0.43 -15.17 -7.54
C ASP A 2 -0.45 -14.63 -6.42
N ASP A 3 -0.37 -15.30 -5.27
CA ASP A 3 -1.08 -14.92 -4.07
C ASP A 3 -0.57 -13.54 -3.58
N ILE A 4 -1.48 -12.57 -3.46
CA ILE A 4 -1.14 -11.23 -2.97
C ILE A 4 -0.56 -11.26 -1.55
N TYR A 5 -0.97 -12.24 -0.73
CA TYR A 5 -0.41 -12.41 0.61
C TYR A 5 1.06 -12.84 0.57
N GLN A 6 1.45 -13.64 -0.44
CA GLN A 6 2.85 -13.98 -0.68
C GLN A 6 3.64 -12.74 -1.10
N HIS A 7 3.09 -11.91 -2.01
CA HIS A 7 3.74 -10.65 -2.41
C HIS A 7 3.93 -9.68 -1.23
N ILE A 8 2.98 -9.62 -0.31
CA ILE A 8 3.09 -8.82 0.92
C ILE A 8 4.26 -9.32 1.78
N TYR A 9 4.35 -10.64 1.98
CA TYR A 9 5.42 -11.23 2.77
C TYR A 9 6.80 -11.04 2.12
N ASP A 10 6.90 -11.21 0.81
CA ASP A 10 8.15 -11.05 0.05
C ASP A 10 8.61 -9.59 -0.03
N ALA A 11 7.68 -8.64 0.07
CA ALA A 11 8.00 -7.22 0.13
C ALA A 11 8.74 -6.83 1.42
N ARG A 12 8.71 -7.65 2.48
CA ARG A 12 9.39 -7.41 3.77
C ARG A 12 9.13 -5.98 4.28
N LEU A 13 7.85 -5.65 4.36
CA LEU A 13 7.37 -4.37 4.87
C LEU A 13 7.63 -4.26 6.37
N ASP A 14 7.43 -3.07 6.93
CA ASP A 14 7.36 -2.96 8.40
C ASP A 14 6.20 -3.83 8.92
N PRO A 15 6.38 -4.57 10.03
CA PRO A 15 5.38 -5.54 10.50
C PRO A 15 3.98 -4.95 10.72
N GLU A 16 3.93 -3.70 11.17
CA GLU A 16 2.69 -2.96 11.37
C GLU A 16 1.99 -2.66 10.05
N PHE A 17 2.74 -2.27 9.04
CA PHE A 17 2.22 -1.96 7.71
C PHE A 17 1.78 -3.21 6.95
N GLU A 18 2.56 -4.29 7.07
CA GLU A 18 2.17 -5.62 6.59
C GLU A 18 0.81 -6.05 7.15
N THR A 19 0.64 -5.92 8.48
CA THR A 19 -0.61 -6.23 9.17
C THR A 19 -1.79 -5.40 8.66
N ILE A 20 -1.57 -4.12 8.38
CA ILE A 20 -2.61 -3.22 7.84
C ILE A 20 -3.05 -3.69 6.46
N LEU A 21 -2.12 -3.97 5.55
CA LEU A 21 -2.45 -4.44 4.19
C LEU A 21 -3.18 -5.78 4.21
N ILE A 22 -2.75 -6.72 5.06
CA ILE A 22 -3.42 -8.02 5.23
C ILE A 22 -4.86 -7.82 5.72
N LYS A 23 -5.07 -6.95 6.71
CA LYS A 23 -6.42 -6.67 7.24
C LYS A 23 -7.31 -5.98 6.19
N LEU A 24 -6.76 -5.03 5.44
CA LEU A 24 -7.47 -4.33 4.37
C LEU A 24 -7.95 -5.32 3.30
N LEU A 25 -7.07 -6.18 2.82
CA LEU A 25 -7.40 -7.17 1.80
C LEU A 25 -8.39 -8.23 2.32
N ARG A 26 -8.24 -8.68 3.58
CA ARG A 26 -9.22 -9.57 4.21
C ARG A 26 -10.62 -8.95 4.29
N TYR A 27 -10.70 -7.64 4.47
CA TYR A 27 -11.97 -6.91 4.51
C TYR A 27 -12.54 -6.67 3.11
N ASN A 28 -11.69 -6.36 2.12
CA ASN A 28 -12.11 -6.06 0.77
C ASN A 28 -11.10 -6.56 -0.28
N MET A 29 -11.37 -7.73 -0.87
CA MET A 29 -10.61 -8.33 -1.99
C MET A 29 -11.12 -7.86 -3.37
N SER A 30 -11.91 -6.79 -3.44
CA SER A 30 -12.34 -6.31 -4.75
C SER A 30 -11.15 -5.79 -5.57
N PRO A 31 -11.21 -5.87 -6.91
CA PRO A 31 -10.12 -5.40 -7.77
C PRO A 31 -9.73 -3.94 -7.55
N ILE A 32 -10.67 -3.12 -7.08
CA ILE A 32 -10.44 -1.71 -6.77
C ILE A 32 -9.48 -1.51 -5.58
N VAL A 33 -9.38 -2.47 -4.66
CA VAL A 33 -8.41 -2.46 -3.56
C VAL A 33 -7.19 -3.30 -3.89
N GLU A 34 -7.39 -4.47 -4.48
CA GLU A 34 -6.30 -5.42 -4.77
C GLU A 34 -5.28 -4.85 -5.76
N VAL A 35 -5.73 -4.21 -6.84
CA VAL A 35 -4.83 -3.71 -7.90
C VAL A 35 -3.91 -2.60 -7.40
N PRO A 36 -4.39 -1.55 -6.70
CA PRO A 36 -3.51 -0.55 -6.09
C PRO A 36 -2.50 -1.14 -5.11
N VAL A 37 -2.91 -2.12 -4.29
CA VAL A 37 -2.00 -2.77 -3.34
C VAL A 37 -0.92 -3.57 -4.08
N ARG A 38 -1.25 -4.30 -5.14
CA ARG A 38 -0.24 -4.99 -5.96
C ARG A 38 0.75 -4.03 -6.61
N TYR A 39 0.26 -2.93 -7.17
CA TYR A 39 1.12 -1.91 -7.75
C TYR A 39 2.08 -1.32 -6.72
N PHE A 40 1.54 -0.95 -5.54
CA PHE A 40 2.35 -0.49 -4.42
C PHE A 40 3.45 -1.49 -4.04
N LEU A 41 3.13 -2.78 -3.90
CA LEU A 41 4.10 -3.80 -3.50
C LEU A 41 5.24 -3.96 -4.51
N GLN A 42 4.92 -3.92 -5.80
CA GLN A 42 5.92 -4.00 -6.88
C GLN A 42 6.89 -2.81 -6.83
N GLU A 43 6.35 -1.59 -6.78
CA GLU A 43 7.14 -0.37 -6.69
C GLU A 43 7.97 -0.33 -5.39
N TYR A 44 7.40 -0.79 -4.27
CA TYR A 44 8.10 -0.85 -2.99
C TYR A 44 9.35 -1.73 -3.05
N ILE A 45 9.24 -2.90 -3.68
CA ILE A 45 10.37 -3.82 -3.86
C ILE A 45 11.48 -3.16 -4.70
N ILE A 46 11.11 -2.49 -5.79
CA ILE A 46 12.06 -1.78 -6.67
C ILE A 46 12.82 -0.72 -5.87
N ILE A 47 12.12 0.20 -5.19
CA ILE A 47 12.79 1.29 -4.45
C ILE A 47 13.66 0.76 -3.31
N ARG A 48 13.26 -0.35 -2.67
CA ARG A 48 14.01 -0.99 -1.58
C ARG A 48 15.29 -1.62 -2.10
N ASP A 49 15.21 -2.35 -3.20
CA ASP A 49 16.36 -3.04 -3.77
C ASP A 49 17.37 -2.04 -4.35
N ASP A 50 16.88 -0.98 -5.02
CA ASP A 50 17.69 0.15 -5.48
C ASP A 50 18.40 0.84 -4.31
N PHE A 51 17.69 1.09 -3.20
CA PHE A 51 18.30 1.64 -1.99
C PHE A 51 19.47 0.77 -1.50
N TRP A 52 19.28 -0.55 -1.35
CA TRP A 52 20.36 -1.42 -0.87
C TRP A 52 21.53 -1.55 -1.84
N ILE A 53 21.28 -1.44 -3.15
CA ILE A 53 22.34 -1.41 -4.16
C ILE A 53 23.18 -0.14 -4.02
N GLU A 54 22.54 1.01 -3.89
CA GLU A 54 23.21 2.31 -3.78
C GLU A 54 23.85 2.54 -2.41
N PHE A 55 23.19 2.10 -1.34
CA PHE A 55 23.69 2.21 0.03
C PHE A 55 24.99 1.42 0.19
N ARG A 56 25.10 0.21 -0.39
CA ARG A 56 26.32 -0.61 -0.37
C ARG A 56 27.51 0.04 -1.09
N LYS A 57 27.28 0.98 -2.01
CA LYS A 57 28.33 1.74 -2.71
C LYS A 57 28.78 2.98 -1.93
N SER A 58 28.12 3.32 -0.82
CA SER A 58 28.43 4.50 -0.04
C SER A 58 29.74 4.31 0.72
N ASN A 59 30.67 5.25 0.57
CA ASN A 59 32.00 5.21 1.20
C ASN A 59 32.15 6.22 2.35
N SER A 60 31.10 6.99 2.64
CA SER A 60 31.06 7.97 3.73
C SER A 60 29.69 7.98 4.41
N PHE A 61 29.66 8.49 5.63
CA PHE A 61 28.43 8.67 6.39
C PHE A 61 27.46 9.61 5.66
N ASP A 62 27.93 10.74 5.14
CA ASP A 62 27.09 11.73 4.46
C ASP A 62 26.41 11.14 3.22
N MET A 63 27.12 10.32 2.45
CA MET A 63 26.53 9.63 1.30
C MET A 63 25.50 8.60 1.73
N ALA A 64 25.80 7.80 2.75
CA ALA A 64 24.86 6.82 3.28
C ALA A 64 23.59 7.49 3.83
N PHE A 65 23.74 8.62 4.52
CA PHE A 65 22.65 9.42 5.05
C PHE A 65 21.77 10.01 3.93
N ASP A 66 22.37 10.59 2.88
CA ASP A 66 21.61 11.10 1.73
C ASP A 66 20.82 9.98 1.04
N LYS A 67 21.44 8.81 0.80
CA LYS A 67 20.73 7.66 0.22
C LYS A 67 19.56 7.19 1.09
N TYR A 68 19.75 7.14 2.41
CA TYR A 68 18.68 6.81 3.34
C TYR A 68 17.55 7.85 3.31
N TYR A 69 17.89 9.14 3.28
CA TYR A 69 16.91 10.22 3.20
C TYR A 69 16.07 10.15 1.91
N GLN A 70 16.71 9.93 0.76
CA GLN A 70 15.99 9.75 -0.51
C GLN A 70 15.09 8.52 -0.49
N TYR A 71 15.56 7.40 0.06
CA TYR A 71 14.75 6.20 0.22
C TYR A 71 13.51 6.44 1.08
N ALA A 72 13.68 7.08 2.24
CA ALA A 72 12.57 7.43 3.13
C ALA A 72 11.55 8.34 2.43
N LYS A 73 12.03 9.36 1.69
CA LYS A 73 11.18 10.26 0.90
C LYS A 73 10.37 9.49 -0.16
N ASN A 74 11.03 8.62 -0.92
CA ASN A 74 10.36 7.81 -1.95
C ASN A 74 9.32 6.87 -1.35
N LYS A 75 9.62 6.26 -0.19
CA LYS A 75 8.69 5.42 0.55
C LYS A 75 7.44 6.21 0.98
N CYS A 76 7.60 7.41 1.52
CA CYS A 76 6.45 8.27 1.87
C CYS A 76 5.59 8.61 0.65
N MET A 77 6.20 9.05 -0.46
CA MET A 77 5.47 9.37 -1.69
C MET A 77 4.69 8.17 -2.23
N LEU A 78 5.26 6.97 -2.14
CA LEU A 78 4.61 5.74 -2.58
C LEU A 78 3.40 5.39 -1.69
N ILE A 79 3.50 5.60 -0.37
CA ILE A 79 2.38 5.43 0.56
C ILE A 79 1.28 6.46 0.28
N ASP A 80 1.63 7.73 0.06
CA ASP A 80 0.67 8.77 -0.28
C ASP A 80 -0.09 8.43 -1.57
N SER A 81 0.62 7.93 -2.59
CA SER A 81 0.00 7.47 -3.84
C SER A 81 -0.93 6.27 -3.62
N LEU A 82 -0.56 5.31 -2.76
CA LEU A 82 -1.46 4.21 -2.38
C LEU A 82 -2.73 4.76 -1.71
N LEU A 83 -2.60 5.69 -0.76
CA LEU A 83 -3.73 6.30 -0.07
C LEU A 83 -4.64 7.06 -1.04
N GLU A 84 -4.07 7.81 -1.98
CA GLU A 84 -4.83 8.48 -3.03
C GLU A 84 -5.60 7.47 -3.89
N ASN A 85 -4.94 6.43 -4.38
CA ASN A 85 -5.57 5.38 -5.20
C ASN A 85 -6.70 4.65 -4.45
N LEU A 86 -6.53 4.41 -3.15
CA LEU A 86 -7.56 3.84 -2.28
C LEU A 86 -8.71 4.83 -1.96
N ASN A 87 -8.41 6.13 -1.85
CA ASN A 87 -9.42 7.17 -1.65
C ASN A 87 -10.25 7.45 -2.91
N PHE A 88 -9.62 7.42 -4.09
CA PHE A 88 -10.33 7.49 -5.38
C PHE A 88 -11.33 6.34 -5.52
N THR A 89 -10.97 5.15 -5.03
CA THR A 89 -11.85 3.98 -5.06
C THR A 89 -12.98 4.04 -4.03
N LEU A 90 -12.79 4.71 -2.89
CA LEU A 90 -13.89 5.07 -1.96
C LEU A 90 -14.87 6.11 -2.56
N SER A 91 -14.38 7.01 -3.41
CA SER A 91 -15.24 8.01 -4.07
C SER A 91 -16.07 7.45 -5.23
N TYR A 92 -15.72 6.27 -5.74
CA TYR A 92 -16.39 5.61 -6.87
C TYR A 92 -17.25 4.42 -6.43
N ASP A 93 -17.87 4.52 -5.25
CA ASP A 93 -18.50 3.37 -4.63
C ASP A 93 -20.05 3.40 -4.61
N PRO A 94 -20.73 2.51 -5.34
CA PRO A 94 -22.14 2.19 -5.12
C PRO A 94 -22.42 1.65 -3.69
N LEU A 95 -21.40 1.25 -2.91
CA LEU A 95 -21.57 0.86 -1.51
C LEU A 95 -22.12 1.99 -0.62
N ARG A 96 -21.95 3.27 -0.98
CA ARG A 96 -22.63 4.36 -0.25
C ARG A 96 -24.14 4.32 -0.46
N ASN A 97 -24.60 3.90 -1.65
CA ASN A 97 -26.02 3.69 -1.92
C ASN A 97 -26.52 2.40 -1.26
N ASP A 98 -25.75 1.32 -1.26
CA ASP A 98 -26.16 0.06 -0.64
C ASP A 98 -26.19 0.13 0.90
N LEU A 99 -25.21 0.79 1.53
CA LEU A 99 -25.25 1.08 2.98
C LEU A 99 -26.40 2.04 3.33
N SER A 100 -26.66 3.04 2.49
CA SER A 100 -27.82 3.94 2.63
C SER A 100 -29.16 3.19 2.51
N LEU A 101 -29.26 2.26 1.56
CA LEU A 101 -30.44 1.41 1.33
C LEU A 101 -30.67 0.45 2.50
N LEU A 102 -29.62 -0.24 2.97
CA LEU A 102 -29.66 -1.10 4.16
C LEU A 102 -30.08 -0.33 5.42
N MET A 103 -29.55 0.89 5.61
CA MET A 103 -29.94 1.74 6.74
C MET A 103 -31.38 2.23 6.63
N LYS A 104 -31.88 2.55 5.42
CA LYS A 104 -33.30 2.93 5.21
C LYS A 104 -34.27 1.79 5.44
N GLU A 105 -33.96 0.58 4.99
CA GLU A 105 -34.80 -0.61 5.20
C GLU A 105 -34.83 -1.05 6.67
N SER A 106 -33.76 -0.79 7.43
CA SER A 106 -33.69 -1.08 8.87
C SER A 106 -34.45 -0.10 9.77
N LEU A 107 -34.89 1.05 9.24
CA LEU A 107 -35.57 2.12 9.98
C LEU A 107 -37.07 2.22 9.68
N THR A 108 -37.61 1.37 8.81
CA THR A 108 -39.05 1.19 8.66
C THR A 108 -39.58 0.15 9.65
N PHE A 109 -40.02 0.63 10.81
CA PHE A 109 -40.96 -0.06 11.70
C PHE A 109 -42.18 0.84 11.91
#